data_AF-A0A5S9PPW5-F1
#
_entry.id   AF-A0A5S9PPW5-F1
#
_cell.length_a   1.000
_cell.length_b   1.000
_cell.length_c   1.000
_cell.angle_alpha   90.00
_cell.angle_beta   90.00
_cell.angle_gamma   90.00
#
_symmetry.space_group_name_H-M   'P 1'
#
loop_
_entity.id
_entity.type
_entity.pdbx_description
1 polymer ?
#
loop_
_entity_poly.entity_id
_entity_poly.type
_entity_poly.pdbx_seq_one_letter_code
_entity_poly.pdbx_strand_id
1 'polypeptide(L)'
;MFKRIFQGVLILLVIVVAGVVFALEPIAKFMIEREGSKQVGARVNVDSVDISFYPTHVALNGLTVANPQEPMRNLLQSEKISADVDAKALLKMQVIADEVLLSGLQMYTERSTPGTLDGSMPPPKEEDSSSGMPTITLPDPDALLAEEKATIQAEVTDIQNGFSQLESKWQDKAAKVPDQAQFEQYKQRWNDLKNKNVIERIAGAKELRDDIKAELRQFDNLKEDLSNDSAEIKSLSSRAATLPANQSKRMLSKYGLDQGSEGMLRFLLGDEVNTMVQRGLSLYQETMGNMAAEEEAPVSTEPAAELPVNILIRKILIDGYQVIGGEKLAYSGEINDVTDKQDYWNKPITMALSGGMEEKSQLVIDGIFDQRNDTLKSVFNMGLKQLALSGVSLSQSPELPLQLEQGIADIAANFSINGDNLSGSVEGLINQAKLLLSNTDNKTATLLAAALEDVTKLVMDLSVNGTVNDPAIKLKSNLDSILGDVLGAELKAQLGEVEDKLKAKLSADYGPQIASLQDKKNMLSQYQDLLGDREAALQALMKELM
;
A
#
# COMPACT_ATOMS: atom_id res chain seq x y z
N MET A 1 -76.78 9.54 10.49
CA MET A 1 -75.62 9.97 11.30
C MET A 1 -74.37 9.13 10.98
N PHE A 2 -74.46 7.80 11.06
CA PHE A 2 -73.37 6.86 10.68
C PHE A 2 -72.73 7.08 9.30
N LYS A 3 -73.53 7.37 8.25
CA LYS A 3 -73.02 7.59 6.89
C LYS A 3 -72.08 8.82 6.78
N ARG A 4 -72.32 9.87 7.57
CA ARG A 4 -71.48 11.09 7.59
C ARG A 4 -70.20 10.91 8.40
N ILE A 5 -70.27 10.11 9.47
CA ILE A 5 -69.09 9.73 10.27
C ILE A 5 -68.15 8.85 9.44
N PHE A 6 -68.70 7.87 8.72
CA PHE A 6 -67.93 6.98 7.84
C PHE A 6 -67.26 7.73 6.68
N GLN A 7 -67.97 8.70 6.07
CA GLN A 7 -67.40 9.58 5.04
C GLN A 7 -66.28 10.47 5.59
N GLY A 8 -66.42 11.02 6.81
CA GLY A 8 -65.38 11.80 7.46
C GLY A 8 -64.12 11.00 7.77
N VAL A 9 -64.27 9.76 8.23
CA VAL A 9 -63.13 8.85 8.50
C VAL A 9 -62.44 8.45 7.20
N LEU A 10 -63.18 8.19 6.12
CA LEU A 10 -62.60 7.83 4.83
C LEU A 10 -61.82 9.00 4.20
N ILE A 11 -62.35 10.23 4.29
CA ILE A 11 -61.64 11.43 3.81
C ILE A 11 -60.37 11.66 4.64
N LEU A 12 -60.44 11.51 5.96
CA LEU A 12 -59.27 11.62 6.82
C LEU A 12 -58.23 10.54 6.51
N LEU A 13 -58.64 9.31 6.26
CA LEU A 13 -57.75 8.23 5.85
C LEU A 13 -57.11 8.51 4.49
N VAL A 14 -57.85 9.04 3.52
CA VAL A 14 -57.30 9.47 2.21
C VAL A 14 -56.32 10.62 2.38
N ILE A 15 -56.60 11.61 3.22
CA ILE A 15 -55.70 12.74 3.50
C ILE A 15 -54.43 12.25 4.22
N VAL A 16 -54.56 11.33 5.17
CA VAL A 16 -53.41 10.73 5.88
C VAL A 16 -52.58 9.89 4.91
N VAL A 17 -53.21 9.03 4.10
CA VAL A 17 -52.51 8.21 3.10
C VAL A 17 -51.84 9.10 2.05
N ALA A 18 -52.51 10.13 1.55
CA ALA A 18 -51.93 11.10 0.64
C ALA A 18 -50.77 11.86 1.29
N GLY A 19 -50.90 12.26 2.56
CA GLY A 19 -49.85 12.94 3.32
C GLY A 19 -48.62 12.05 3.55
N VAL A 20 -48.81 10.77 3.84
CA VAL A 20 -47.71 9.79 3.96
C VAL A 20 -47.05 9.57 2.60
N VAL A 21 -47.83 9.34 1.55
CA VAL A 21 -47.31 9.13 0.20
C VAL A 21 -46.49 10.33 -0.29
N PHE A 22 -46.99 11.55 -0.10
CA PHE A 22 -46.25 12.78 -0.44
C PHE A 22 -45.03 13.03 0.45
N ALA A 23 -44.99 12.47 1.67
CA ALA A 23 -43.85 12.61 2.57
C ALA A 23 -42.74 11.57 2.30
N LEU A 24 -43.04 10.45 1.64
CA LEU A 24 -42.08 9.38 1.41
C LEU A 24 -40.88 9.82 0.58
N GLU A 25 -41.09 10.59 -0.49
CA GLU A 25 -40.02 11.09 -1.35
C GLU A 25 -39.06 12.07 -0.61
N PRO A 26 -39.53 13.13 0.08
CA PRO A 26 -38.66 13.96 0.93
C PRO A 26 -37.95 13.19 2.06
N ILE A 27 -38.61 12.22 2.69
CA ILE A 27 -38.00 11.40 3.75
C ILE A 27 -36.91 10.50 3.17
N ALA A 28 -37.17 9.86 2.03
CA ALA A 28 -36.20 9.02 1.33
C ALA A 28 -34.96 9.84 0.95
N LYS A 29 -35.16 11.02 0.34
CA LYS A 29 -34.08 11.96 0.06
C LYS A 29 -33.24 12.26 1.30
N PHE A 30 -33.89 12.69 2.39
CA PHE A 30 -33.19 13.03 3.63
C PHE A 30 -32.40 11.84 4.22
N MET A 31 -32.98 10.65 4.19
CA MET A 31 -32.33 9.43 4.69
C MET A 31 -31.12 9.04 3.84
N ILE A 32 -31.23 9.09 2.51
CA ILE A 32 -30.13 8.80 1.59
C ILE A 32 -29.00 9.80 1.79
N GLU A 33 -29.30 11.10 1.84
CA GLU A 33 -28.28 12.13 2.06
C GLU A 33 -27.61 11.95 3.42
N ARG A 34 -28.37 11.69 4.50
CA ARG A 34 -27.83 11.54 5.85
C ARG A 34 -26.98 10.29 6.02
N GLU A 35 -27.52 9.12 5.68
CA GLU A 35 -26.79 7.85 5.88
C GLU A 35 -25.67 7.69 4.85
N GLY A 36 -25.91 8.07 3.59
CA GLY A 36 -24.88 8.11 2.56
C GLY A 36 -23.72 9.01 2.98
N SER A 37 -23.99 10.21 3.51
CA SER A 37 -22.91 11.11 3.95
C SER A 37 -22.13 10.56 5.13
N LYS A 38 -22.79 9.82 6.03
CA LYS A 38 -22.15 9.19 7.18
C LYS A 38 -21.24 8.04 6.76
N GLN A 39 -21.65 7.22 5.79
CA GLN A 39 -20.85 6.09 5.31
C GLN A 39 -19.65 6.54 4.47
N VAL A 40 -19.85 7.53 3.61
CA VAL A 40 -18.76 8.10 2.78
C VAL A 40 -17.83 8.98 3.62
N GLY A 41 -18.33 9.59 4.69
CA GLY A 41 -17.58 10.61 5.47
C GLY A 41 -17.52 11.98 4.79
N ALA A 42 -18.23 12.14 3.67
CA ALA A 42 -18.37 13.38 2.92
C ALA A 42 -19.80 13.55 2.42
N ARG A 43 -20.16 14.76 1.99
CA ARG A 43 -21.53 15.11 1.64
C ARG A 43 -22.05 14.33 0.44
N VAL A 44 -23.17 13.66 0.65
CA VAL A 44 -24.01 13.06 -0.39
C VAL A 44 -25.23 13.96 -0.59
N ASN A 45 -25.53 14.28 -1.85
CA ASN A 45 -26.68 15.07 -2.24
C ASN A 45 -27.50 14.33 -3.30
N VAL A 46 -28.82 14.46 -3.22
CA VAL A 46 -29.76 13.95 -4.24
C VAL A 46 -30.72 15.07 -4.59
N ASP A 47 -30.94 15.37 -5.87
CA ASP A 47 -31.85 16.44 -6.27
C ASP A 47 -33.31 16.10 -5.94
N SER A 48 -33.77 14.93 -6.38
CA SER A 48 -35.10 14.40 -6.04
C SER A 48 -35.13 12.88 -6.00
N VAL A 49 -36.14 12.35 -5.32
CA VAL A 49 -36.46 10.92 -5.28
C VAL A 49 -37.89 10.76 -5.78
N ASP A 50 -38.11 9.89 -6.76
CA ASP A 50 -39.43 9.58 -7.29
C ASP A 50 -39.80 8.15 -6.93
N ILE A 51 -40.98 7.92 -6.35
CA ILE A 51 -41.44 6.59 -5.93
C ILE A 51 -42.82 6.29 -6.54
N SER A 52 -42.89 5.29 -7.41
CA SER A 52 -44.15 4.69 -7.86
C SER A 52 -44.40 3.38 -7.13
N PHE A 53 -45.64 3.08 -6.76
CA PHE A 53 -45.95 1.93 -5.88
C PHE A 53 -46.33 0.64 -6.61
N TYR A 54 -46.84 0.69 -7.85
CA TYR A 54 -47.24 -0.52 -8.59
C TYR A 54 -47.03 -0.41 -10.12
N PRO A 55 -46.03 -1.12 -10.68
CA PRO A 55 -44.93 -1.80 -9.98
C PRO A 55 -44.13 -0.81 -9.11
N THR A 56 -43.44 -1.32 -8.07
CA THR A 56 -42.65 -0.45 -7.21
C THR A 56 -41.39 -0.01 -7.94
N HIS A 57 -41.38 1.24 -8.39
CA HIS A 57 -40.28 1.86 -9.12
C HIS A 57 -39.71 2.98 -8.28
N VAL A 58 -38.38 3.00 -8.13
CA VAL A 58 -37.67 4.05 -7.39
C VAL A 58 -36.67 4.69 -8.34
N ALA A 59 -36.67 6.02 -8.40
CA ALA A 59 -35.68 6.79 -9.12
C ALA A 59 -35.04 7.86 -8.23
N LEU A 60 -33.71 7.98 -8.32
CA LEU A 60 -32.92 9.06 -7.74
C LEU A 60 -32.45 9.95 -8.89
N ASN A 61 -32.74 11.24 -8.83
CA ASN A 61 -32.25 12.20 -9.83
C ASN A 61 -31.13 13.04 -9.21
N GLY A 62 -30.05 13.25 -9.96
CA GLY A 62 -28.93 14.10 -9.56
C GLY A 62 -28.21 13.62 -8.30
N LEU A 63 -27.79 12.35 -8.25
CA LEU A 63 -26.95 11.87 -7.16
C LEU A 63 -25.54 12.44 -7.31
N THR A 64 -25.03 13.10 -6.26
CA THR A 64 -23.63 13.50 -6.17
C THR A 64 -23.04 13.04 -4.83
N VAL A 65 -21.87 12.43 -4.91
CA VAL A 65 -21.10 11.96 -3.76
C VAL A 65 -19.81 12.75 -3.73
N ALA A 66 -19.60 13.55 -2.68
CA ALA A 66 -18.36 14.30 -2.52
C ALA A 66 -17.17 13.38 -2.21
N ASN A 67 -15.97 13.81 -2.60
CA ASN A 67 -14.74 13.12 -2.23
C ASN A 67 -14.30 13.58 -0.82
N PRO A 68 -14.13 12.65 0.17
CA PRO A 68 -13.70 13.01 1.52
C PRO A 68 -12.30 13.63 1.61
N GLN A 69 -11.39 13.20 0.73
CA GLN A 69 -10.02 13.70 0.67
C GLN A 69 -9.92 15.01 -0.12
N GLU A 70 -10.85 15.24 -1.05
CA GLU A 70 -10.94 16.46 -1.85
C GLU A 70 -12.36 17.03 -1.87
N PRO A 71 -12.77 17.76 -0.81
CA PRO A 71 -14.16 18.19 -0.65
C PRO A 71 -14.69 19.09 -1.78
N MET A 72 -13.82 19.69 -2.59
CA MET A 72 -14.20 20.50 -3.76
C MET A 72 -14.38 19.68 -5.05
N ARG A 73 -14.34 18.35 -4.96
CA ARG A 73 -14.62 17.44 -6.07
C ARG A 73 -15.66 16.39 -5.68
N ASN A 74 -16.44 15.96 -6.66
CA ASN A 74 -17.29 14.79 -6.54
C ASN A 74 -16.43 13.55 -6.75
N LEU A 75 -16.56 12.55 -5.89
CA LEU A 75 -16.04 11.21 -6.17
C LEU A 75 -16.84 10.58 -7.32
N LEU A 76 -18.16 10.69 -7.23
CA LEU A 76 -19.12 10.14 -8.18
C LEU A 76 -20.28 11.12 -8.38
N GLN A 77 -20.75 11.22 -9.61
CA GLN A 77 -21.95 11.96 -10.00
C GLN A 77 -22.76 11.14 -10.99
N SER A 78 -24.08 11.12 -10.83
CA SER A 78 -25.01 10.50 -11.78
C SER A 78 -26.19 11.42 -12.03
N GLU A 79 -26.66 11.44 -13.27
CA GLU A 79 -27.87 12.18 -13.66
C GLU A 79 -29.12 11.49 -13.12
N LYS A 80 -29.19 10.15 -13.25
CA LYS A 80 -30.34 9.37 -12.81
C LYS A 80 -29.95 7.94 -12.46
N ILE A 81 -30.49 7.46 -11.35
CA ILE A 81 -30.47 6.05 -10.95
C ILE A 81 -31.92 5.59 -10.87
N SER A 82 -32.29 4.50 -11.53
CA SER A 82 -33.67 3.99 -11.43
C SER A 82 -33.75 2.48 -11.48
N ALA A 83 -34.70 1.92 -10.74
CA ALA A 83 -34.88 0.48 -10.63
C ALA A 83 -36.33 0.11 -10.30
N ASP A 84 -36.75 -1.04 -10.80
CA ASP A 84 -37.92 -1.75 -10.26
C ASP A 84 -37.45 -2.65 -9.11
N VAL A 85 -38.06 -2.46 -7.94
CA VAL A 85 -37.61 -3.05 -6.68
C VAL A 85 -38.72 -3.90 -6.05
N ASP A 86 -38.33 -4.98 -5.37
CA ASP A 86 -39.31 -5.82 -4.67
C ASP A 86 -39.90 -5.07 -3.46
N ALA A 87 -41.19 -4.73 -3.56
CA ALA A 87 -41.92 -4.02 -2.52
C ALA A 87 -41.90 -4.73 -1.15
N LYS A 88 -41.97 -6.07 -1.14
CA LYS A 88 -41.94 -6.87 0.09
C LYS A 88 -40.54 -6.86 0.70
N ALA A 89 -39.51 -6.90 -0.13
CA ALA A 89 -38.12 -6.78 0.30
C ALA A 89 -37.87 -5.39 0.92
N LEU A 90 -38.35 -4.31 0.28
CA LEU A 90 -38.21 -2.95 0.82
C LEU A 90 -38.85 -2.76 2.20
N LEU A 91 -40.02 -3.39 2.46
CA LEU A 91 -40.65 -3.36 3.78
C LEU A 91 -39.80 -4.02 4.88
N LYS A 92 -38.85 -4.86 4.48
CA LYS A 92 -37.86 -5.52 5.34
C LYS A 92 -36.50 -4.84 5.32
N MET A 93 -36.41 -3.64 4.75
CA MET A 93 -35.16 -2.89 4.54
C MET A 93 -34.17 -3.61 3.61
N GLN A 94 -34.65 -4.49 2.74
CA GLN A 94 -33.84 -5.15 1.72
C GLN A 94 -34.02 -4.46 0.37
N VAL A 95 -32.93 -4.22 -0.35
CA VAL A 95 -32.94 -3.66 -1.71
C VAL A 95 -32.66 -4.79 -2.69
N ILE A 96 -33.71 -5.30 -3.33
CA ILE A 96 -33.61 -6.37 -4.33
C ILE A 96 -34.14 -5.86 -5.67
N ALA A 97 -33.28 -5.86 -6.69
CA ALA A 97 -33.60 -5.44 -8.05
C ALA A 97 -32.99 -6.39 -9.09
N ASP A 98 -33.76 -6.71 -10.13
CA ASP A 98 -33.23 -7.49 -11.26
C ASP A 98 -32.37 -6.61 -12.18
N GLU A 99 -32.78 -5.36 -12.40
CA GLU A 99 -32.07 -4.39 -13.23
C GLU A 99 -32.11 -2.99 -12.62
N VAL A 100 -30.97 -2.31 -12.59
CA VAL A 100 -30.81 -0.90 -12.22
C VAL A 100 -30.23 -0.16 -13.42
N LEU A 101 -30.79 0.99 -13.76
CA LEU A 101 -30.26 1.91 -14.75
C LEU A 101 -29.49 3.01 -14.04
N LEU A 102 -28.19 3.13 -14.33
CA LEU A 102 -27.30 4.18 -13.83
C LEU A 102 -26.84 5.04 -15.01
N SER A 103 -27.47 6.21 -15.16
CA SER A 103 -27.25 7.09 -16.31
C SER A 103 -26.43 8.33 -15.96
N GLY A 104 -25.70 8.81 -16.97
CA GLY A 104 -24.88 10.02 -16.87
C GLY A 104 -23.76 9.92 -15.84
N LEU A 105 -23.22 8.71 -15.60
CA LEU A 105 -22.15 8.49 -14.65
C LEU A 105 -20.90 9.30 -15.03
N GLN A 106 -20.39 10.06 -14.06
CA GLN A 106 -19.19 10.87 -14.14
C GLN A 106 -18.40 10.69 -12.84
N MET A 107 -17.08 10.77 -12.92
CA MET A 107 -16.20 10.64 -11.76
C MET A 107 -15.29 11.86 -11.66
N TYR A 108 -14.88 12.21 -10.44
CA TYR A 108 -13.89 13.28 -10.18
C TYR A 108 -14.27 14.67 -10.76
N THR A 109 -15.56 15.00 -10.83
CA THR A 109 -16.04 16.30 -11.32
C THR A 109 -15.85 17.42 -10.29
N GLU A 110 -15.72 18.66 -10.73
CA GLU A 110 -15.55 19.82 -9.85
C GLU A 110 -16.85 20.24 -9.17
N ARG A 111 -16.76 20.76 -7.94
CA ARG A 111 -17.89 21.27 -7.15
C ARG A 111 -17.78 22.77 -6.92
N SER A 112 -18.92 23.46 -6.95
CA SER A 112 -18.99 24.87 -6.53
C SER A 112 -19.16 25.05 -5.02
N THR A 113 -19.54 23.98 -4.30
CA THR A 113 -19.72 23.99 -2.85
C THR A 113 -18.93 22.86 -2.20
N PRO A 114 -18.31 23.09 -1.03
CA PRO A 114 -17.53 22.08 -0.34
C PRO A 114 -18.43 20.91 0.09
N GLY A 115 -17.91 19.70 -0.09
CA GLY A 115 -18.51 18.44 0.29
C GLY A 115 -18.17 18.00 1.71
N THR A 116 -17.74 18.90 2.59
CA THR A 116 -17.55 18.62 4.02
C THR A 116 -18.90 18.46 4.72
N LEU A 117 -18.96 17.65 5.78
CA LEU A 117 -20.20 17.39 6.52
C LEU A 117 -20.73 18.62 7.26
N ASP A 118 -19.85 19.49 7.72
CA ASP A 118 -20.17 20.76 8.37
C ASP A 118 -20.31 21.93 7.39
N GLY A 119 -20.05 21.71 6.10
CA GLY A 119 -20.06 22.74 5.06
C GLY A 119 -18.91 23.74 5.17
N SER A 120 -17.91 23.49 6.02
CA SER A 120 -16.70 24.30 6.08
C SER A 120 -15.92 24.20 4.77
N MET A 121 -15.31 25.30 4.32
CA MET A 121 -14.30 25.16 3.29
C MET A 121 -13.10 24.43 3.91
N PRO A 122 -12.53 23.42 3.23
CA PRO A 122 -11.25 22.89 3.64
C PRO A 122 -10.27 24.06 3.77
N PRO A 123 -9.37 24.06 4.77
CA PRO A 123 -8.31 25.05 4.82
C PRO A 123 -7.68 25.08 3.42
N PRO A 124 -7.39 26.27 2.86
CA PRO A 124 -6.59 26.34 1.66
C PRO A 124 -5.42 25.39 1.89
N LYS A 125 -5.22 24.40 1.00
CA LYS A 125 -3.91 23.75 0.97
C LYS A 125 -2.93 24.92 0.99
N GLU A 126 -1.91 24.85 1.84
CA GLU A 126 -0.81 25.80 1.75
C GLU A 126 -0.30 25.64 0.32
N GLU A 127 -0.84 26.45 -0.58
CA GLU A 127 -0.22 26.75 -1.84
C GLU A 127 1.07 27.35 -1.36
N ASP A 128 2.13 26.55 -1.38
CA ASP A 128 3.47 27.07 -1.41
C ASP A 128 3.44 28.08 -2.53
N SER A 129 3.21 29.33 -2.14
CA SER A 129 3.00 30.49 -2.99
C SER A 129 4.37 30.92 -3.51
N SER A 130 5.16 29.95 -3.92
CA SER A 130 6.26 30.11 -4.83
C SER A 130 5.65 30.05 -6.23
N SER A 131 5.02 31.15 -6.65
CA SER A 131 4.91 31.50 -8.07
C SER A 131 6.29 31.81 -8.68
N GLY A 132 7.32 31.09 -8.22
CA GLY A 132 8.72 31.42 -8.34
C GLY A 132 9.54 30.14 -8.45
N MET A 133 9.81 29.80 -9.72
CA MET A 133 10.85 28.88 -10.19
C MET A 133 10.71 27.40 -9.80
N PRO A 134 11.20 26.51 -10.67
CA PRO A 134 11.64 25.18 -10.24
C PRO A 134 12.89 25.35 -9.37
N THR A 135 12.70 25.67 -8.09
CA THR A 135 13.71 25.36 -7.08
C THR A 135 13.36 23.97 -6.62
N ILE A 136 14.11 22.98 -7.07
CA ILE A 136 13.97 21.61 -6.62
C ILE A 136 14.01 21.63 -5.10
N THR A 137 12.88 21.38 -4.44
CA THR A 137 12.82 21.32 -2.99
C THR A 137 13.35 19.96 -2.57
N LEU A 138 14.44 19.99 -1.82
CA LEU A 138 15.03 18.77 -1.31
C LEU A 138 14.30 18.36 -0.04
N PRO A 139 14.12 17.05 0.21
CA PRO A 139 13.45 16.60 1.41
C PRO A 139 14.27 17.02 2.64
N ASP A 140 13.56 17.51 3.67
CA ASP A 140 14.19 17.95 4.91
C ASP A 140 14.76 16.75 5.69
N PRO A 141 16.06 16.74 6.03
CA PRO A 141 16.67 15.62 6.74
C PRO A 141 16.08 15.34 8.13
N ASP A 142 15.62 16.36 8.86
CA ASP A 142 14.97 16.19 10.17
C ASP A 142 13.59 15.55 10.02
N ALA A 143 12.79 16.03 9.06
CA ALA A 143 11.47 15.47 8.79
C ALA A 143 11.56 13.99 8.37
N LEU A 144 12.47 13.65 7.47
CA LEU A 144 12.71 12.27 7.03
C LEU A 144 13.08 11.33 8.19
N LEU A 145 13.95 11.80 9.10
CA LEU A 145 14.35 11.00 10.27
C LEU A 145 13.22 10.82 11.27
N ALA A 146 12.38 11.85 11.43
CA ALA A 146 11.23 11.78 12.33
C ALA A 146 10.21 10.73 11.85
N GLU A 147 9.92 10.70 10.54
CA GLU A 147 9.01 9.74 9.92
C GLU A 147 9.52 8.29 10.07
N GLU A 148 10.81 8.06 9.83
CA GLU A 148 11.41 6.72 9.77
C GLU A 148 11.96 6.21 11.10
N LYS A 149 11.79 6.97 12.18
CA LYS A 149 12.38 6.68 13.49
C LYS A 149 12.06 5.26 13.98
N ALA A 150 10.80 4.82 13.83
CA ALA A 150 10.37 3.50 14.28
C ALA A 150 11.08 2.37 13.51
N THR A 151 11.20 2.48 12.19
CA THR A 151 11.89 1.52 11.33
C THR A 151 13.38 1.40 11.70
N ILE A 152 14.04 2.54 11.92
CA ILE A 152 15.46 2.55 12.32
C ILE A 152 15.65 1.92 13.70
N GLN A 153 14.79 2.25 14.66
CA GLN A 153 14.83 1.67 16.01
C GLN A 153 14.63 0.16 15.99
N ALA A 154 13.73 -0.34 15.14
CA ALA A 154 13.52 -1.77 14.96
C ALA A 154 14.79 -2.46 14.42
N GLU A 155 15.43 -1.90 13.40
CA GLU A 155 16.69 -2.42 12.86
C GLU A 155 17.82 -2.43 13.90
N VAL A 156 17.97 -1.35 14.68
CA VAL A 156 18.98 -1.28 15.75
C VAL A 156 18.72 -2.34 16.81
N THR A 157 17.45 -2.54 17.19
CA THR A 157 17.04 -3.53 18.17
C THR A 157 17.27 -4.95 17.66
N ASP A 158 17.00 -5.23 16.39
CA ASP A 158 17.29 -6.52 15.74
C ASP A 158 18.79 -6.86 15.81
N ILE A 159 19.64 -5.90 15.44
CA ILE A 159 21.10 -6.08 15.53
C ILE A 159 21.54 -6.35 16.98
N GLN A 160 21.03 -5.58 17.95
CA GLN A 160 21.33 -5.77 19.37
C GLN A 160 20.91 -7.15 19.89
N ASN A 161 19.74 -7.62 19.47
CA ASN A 161 19.24 -8.94 19.82
C ASN A 161 20.11 -10.04 19.23
N GLY A 162 20.53 -9.91 17.96
CA GLY A 162 21.44 -10.87 17.32
C GLY A 162 22.76 -11.03 18.08
N PHE A 163 23.38 -9.91 18.49
CA PHE A 163 24.59 -9.97 19.31
C PHE A 163 24.34 -10.60 20.68
N SER A 164 23.23 -10.27 21.34
CA SER A 164 22.90 -10.79 22.67
C SER A 164 22.57 -12.29 22.66
N GLN A 165 21.94 -12.78 21.59
CA GLN A 165 21.69 -14.20 21.37
C GLN A 165 22.99 -14.99 21.18
N LEU A 166 23.91 -14.46 20.36
CA LEU A 166 25.23 -15.08 20.17
C LEU A 166 26.06 -15.06 21.46
N GLU A 167 26.01 -13.99 22.23
CA GLU A 167 26.66 -13.89 23.54
C GLU A 167 26.15 -14.96 24.50
N SER A 168 24.84 -15.07 24.67
CA SER A 168 24.23 -16.11 25.52
C SER A 168 24.58 -17.52 25.03
N LYS A 169 24.52 -17.76 23.72
CA LYS A 169 24.86 -19.06 23.10
C LYS A 169 26.29 -19.48 23.43
N TRP A 170 27.25 -18.56 23.36
CA TRP A 170 28.66 -18.86 23.61
C TRP A 170 29.01 -18.94 25.09
N GLN A 171 28.34 -18.16 25.95
CA GLN A 171 28.42 -18.35 27.41
C GLN A 171 27.97 -19.76 27.81
N ASP A 172 26.83 -20.22 27.29
CA ASP A 172 26.29 -21.55 27.58
C ASP A 172 27.18 -22.68 27.04
N LYS A 173 27.74 -22.51 25.84
CA LYS A 173 28.67 -23.48 25.25
C LYS A 173 29.96 -23.55 26.06
N ALA A 174 30.59 -22.42 26.38
CA ALA A 174 31.84 -22.37 27.14
C ALA A 174 31.71 -22.96 28.55
N ALA A 175 30.54 -22.79 29.20
CA ALA A 175 30.26 -23.39 30.50
C ALA A 175 30.19 -24.93 30.48
N LYS A 176 29.91 -25.53 29.32
CA LYS A 176 29.83 -26.99 29.13
C LYS A 176 31.15 -27.62 28.71
N VAL A 177 32.15 -26.81 28.32
CA VAL A 177 33.48 -27.29 27.94
C VAL A 177 34.26 -27.68 29.19
N PRO A 178 34.99 -28.82 29.18
CA PRO A 178 35.83 -29.26 30.29
C PRO A 178 36.73 -28.16 30.83
N ASP A 179 36.70 -27.97 32.15
CA ASP A 179 37.52 -26.98 32.84
C ASP A 179 38.83 -27.58 33.35
N GLN A 180 39.65 -26.75 34.00
CA GLN A 180 40.94 -27.19 34.52
C GLN A 180 40.82 -28.27 35.60
N ALA A 181 39.69 -28.33 36.33
CA ALA A 181 39.46 -29.38 37.31
C ALA A 181 39.19 -30.72 36.62
N GLN A 182 38.45 -30.75 35.51
CA GLN A 182 38.27 -31.96 34.71
C GLN A 182 39.58 -32.45 34.09
N PHE A 183 40.46 -31.55 33.62
CA PHE A 183 41.79 -31.95 33.14
C PHE A 183 42.66 -32.57 34.24
N GLU A 184 42.63 -32.03 35.46
CA GLU A 184 43.32 -32.62 36.60
C GLU A 184 42.72 -33.97 37.02
N GLN A 185 41.40 -34.15 36.91
CA GLN A 185 40.77 -35.46 37.10
C GLN A 185 41.24 -36.49 36.08
N TYR A 186 41.42 -36.12 34.81
CA TYR A 186 41.97 -37.03 33.81
C TYR A 186 43.44 -37.38 34.08
N LYS A 187 44.25 -36.41 34.52
CA LYS A 187 45.63 -36.69 34.97
C LYS A 187 45.68 -37.61 36.19
N GLN A 188 44.79 -37.41 37.17
CA GLN A 188 44.70 -38.26 38.35
C GLN A 188 44.28 -39.68 37.98
N ARG A 189 43.21 -39.84 37.17
CA ARG A 189 42.80 -41.14 36.63
C ARG A 189 43.95 -41.83 35.90
N TRP A 190 44.73 -41.08 35.12
CA TRP A 190 45.91 -41.63 34.46
C TRP A 190 46.99 -42.10 35.44
N ASN A 191 47.32 -41.29 36.45
CA ASN A 191 48.31 -41.66 37.47
C ASN A 191 47.87 -42.85 38.33
N ASP A 192 46.59 -42.97 38.66
CA ASP A 192 46.05 -44.12 39.38
C ASP A 192 46.12 -45.40 38.54
N LEU A 193 45.85 -45.30 37.23
CA LEU A 193 45.97 -46.42 36.29
C LEU A 193 47.41 -46.92 36.15
N LYS A 194 48.43 -46.06 36.30
CA LYS A 194 49.85 -46.48 36.27
C LYS A 194 50.21 -47.45 37.40
N ASN A 195 49.49 -47.39 38.52
CA ASN A 195 49.75 -48.21 39.72
C ASN A 195 48.94 -49.52 39.77
N LYS A 196 48.06 -49.77 38.78
CA LYS A 196 47.21 -50.97 38.71
C LYS A 196 47.85 -52.12 37.92
N ASN A 197 47.26 -53.31 38.00
CA ASN A 197 47.71 -54.48 37.25
C ASN A 197 47.58 -54.27 35.72
N VAL A 198 48.33 -55.05 34.93
CA VAL A 198 48.47 -54.84 33.47
C VAL A 198 47.13 -54.89 32.73
N ILE A 199 46.19 -55.73 33.18
CA ILE A 199 44.87 -55.91 32.56
C ILE A 199 43.97 -54.69 32.83
N GLU A 200 43.89 -54.24 34.09
CA GLU A 200 43.09 -53.06 34.47
C GLU A 200 43.66 -51.77 33.86
N ARG A 201 44.99 -51.67 33.73
CA ARG A 201 45.64 -50.52 33.08
C ARG A 201 45.28 -50.41 31.60
N ILE A 202 45.28 -51.53 30.86
CA ILE A 202 44.93 -51.53 29.43
C ILE A 202 43.46 -51.18 29.23
N ALA A 203 42.55 -51.76 30.03
CA ALA A 203 41.12 -51.47 29.93
C ALA A 203 40.81 -50.01 30.30
N GLY A 204 41.34 -49.51 31.42
CA GLY A 204 41.10 -48.14 31.88
C GLY A 204 41.78 -47.06 31.02
N ALA A 205 42.96 -47.35 30.45
CA ALA A 205 43.60 -46.43 29.50
C ALA A 205 42.80 -46.33 28.19
N LYS A 206 42.17 -47.43 27.75
CA LYS A 206 41.27 -47.40 26.59
C LYS A 206 40.03 -46.55 26.86
N GLU A 207 39.38 -46.74 28.00
CA GLU A 207 38.21 -45.96 28.42
C GLU A 207 38.54 -44.47 28.53
N LEU A 208 39.62 -44.11 29.24
CA LEU A 208 40.09 -42.73 29.34
C LEU A 208 40.44 -42.11 27.98
N ARG A 209 41.00 -42.90 27.05
CA ARG A 209 41.28 -42.44 25.69
C ARG A 209 39.99 -42.21 24.90
N ASP A 210 38.99 -43.07 25.07
CA ASP A 210 37.70 -42.94 24.40
C ASP A 210 36.93 -41.72 24.94
N ASP A 211 37.01 -41.44 26.25
CA ASP A 211 36.49 -40.22 26.89
C ASP A 211 37.16 -38.96 26.30
N ILE A 212 38.51 -38.91 26.30
CA ILE A 212 39.25 -37.77 25.74
C ILE A 212 38.99 -37.59 24.23
N LYS A 213 38.80 -38.69 23.48
CA LYS A 213 38.38 -38.61 22.07
C LYS A 213 36.99 -38.03 21.90
N ALA A 214 36.05 -38.41 22.76
CA ALA A 214 34.70 -37.87 22.72
C ALA A 214 34.71 -36.36 23.00
N GLU A 215 35.53 -35.91 23.96
CA GLU A 215 35.74 -34.49 24.21
C GLU A 215 36.38 -33.77 23.02
N LEU A 216 37.47 -34.29 22.45
CA LEU A 216 38.12 -33.70 21.28
C LEU A 216 37.15 -33.54 20.09
N ARG A 217 36.23 -34.49 19.89
CA ARG A 217 35.15 -34.36 18.89
C ARG A 217 34.16 -33.24 19.21
N GLN A 218 33.88 -32.99 20.49
CA GLN A 218 33.07 -31.84 20.90
C GLN A 218 33.80 -30.52 20.60
N PHE A 219 35.12 -30.46 20.78
CA PHE A 219 35.92 -29.30 20.38
C PHE A 219 35.91 -29.07 18.86
N ASP A 220 36.00 -30.13 18.05
CA ASP A 220 35.87 -30.02 16.58
C ASP A 220 34.52 -29.42 16.17
N ASN A 221 33.42 -29.92 16.75
CA ASN A 221 32.07 -29.38 16.49
C ASN A 221 31.94 -27.92 16.97
N LEU A 222 32.51 -27.58 18.14
CA LEU A 222 32.51 -26.21 18.66
C LEU A 222 33.33 -25.27 17.77
N LYS A 223 34.44 -25.73 17.18
CA LYS A 223 35.21 -24.94 16.20
C LYS A 223 34.41 -24.68 14.92
N GLU A 224 33.65 -25.67 14.44
CA GLU A 224 32.75 -25.50 13.29
C GLU A 224 31.65 -24.48 13.60
N ASP A 225 30.99 -24.61 14.75
CA ASP A 225 30.02 -23.64 15.24
C ASP A 225 30.62 -22.23 15.38
N LEU A 226 31.85 -22.13 15.90
CA LEU A 226 32.58 -20.87 16.05
C LEU A 226 32.82 -20.22 14.70
N SER A 227 33.20 -21.01 13.69
CA SER A 227 33.37 -20.53 12.31
C SER A 227 32.06 -19.96 11.76
N ASN A 228 30.94 -20.68 11.91
CA ASN A 228 29.63 -20.23 11.44
C ASN A 228 29.16 -18.96 12.17
N ASP A 229 29.27 -18.94 13.50
CA ASP A 229 28.86 -17.81 14.33
C ASP A 229 29.78 -16.59 14.13
N SER A 230 31.05 -16.80 13.75
CA SER A 230 31.97 -15.71 13.39
C SER A 230 31.55 -15.00 12.11
N ALA A 231 30.98 -15.73 11.15
CA ALA A 231 30.41 -15.14 9.94
C ALA A 231 29.15 -14.33 10.28
N GLU A 232 28.31 -14.82 11.19
CA GLU A 232 27.13 -14.11 11.69
C GLU A 232 27.51 -12.82 12.44
N ILE A 233 28.47 -12.87 13.38
CA ILE A 233 29.00 -11.67 14.05
C ILE A 233 29.58 -10.68 13.05
N LYS A 234 30.30 -11.15 12.03
CA LYS A 234 30.85 -10.28 10.98
C LYS A 234 29.73 -9.61 10.18
N SER A 235 28.66 -10.34 9.89
CA SER A 235 27.45 -9.80 9.24
C SER A 235 26.78 -8.73 10.11
N LEU A 236 26.50 -9.04 11.38
CA LEU A 236 25.90 -8.10 12.34
C LEU A 236 26.78 -6.85 12.54
N SER A 237 28.10 -7.02 12.65
CA SER A 237 29.06 -5.92 12.75
C SER A 237 29.07 -5.05 11.49
N SER A 238 28.98 -5.66 10.31
CA SER A 238 28.89 -4.95 9.04
C SER A 238 27.58 -4.18 8.93
N ARG A 239 26.45 -4.81 9.30
CA ARG A 239 25.12 -4.16 9.36
C ARG A 239 25.16 -2.95 10.28
N ALA A 240 25.69 -3.10 11.50
CA ALA A 240 25.82 -2.01 12.46
C ALA A 240 26.70 -0.87 11.94
N ALA A 241 27.88 -1.18 11.38
CA ALA A 241 28.82 -0.17 10.87
C ALA A 241 28.31 0.57 9.63
N THR A 242 27.51 -0.11 8.80
CA THR A 242 26.94 0.47 7.57
C THR A 242 25.53 1.02 7.78
N LEU A 243 24.95 0.89 8.98
CA LEU A 243 23.57 1.32 9.26
C LEU A 243 23.31 2.77 8.88
N PRO A 244 24.13 3.77 9.27
CA PRO A 244 23.87 5.16 8.87
C PRO A 244 23.84 5.36 7.35
N ALA A 245 24.74 4.71 6.61
CA ALA A 245 24.84 4.83 5.15
C ALA A 245 23.72 4.06 4.42
N ASN A 246 23.37 2.86 4.89
CA ASN A 246 22.31 2.06 4.29
C ASN A 246 20.94 2.70 4.56
N GLN A 247 20.72 3.23 5.76
CA GLN A 247 19.45 3.90 6.11
C GLN A 247 19.32 5.25 5.40
N SER A 248 20.37 6.07 5.30
CA SER A 248 20.32 7.31 4.50
C SER A 248 19.98 7.02 3.04
N LYS A 249 20.64 6.04 2.42
CA LYS A 249 20.37 5.64 1.03
C LYS A 249 18.96 5.08 0.85
N ARG A 250 18.48 4.25 1.78
CA ARG A 250 17.11 3.71 1.77
C ARG A 250 16.07 4.84 1.83
N MET A 251 16.24 5.81 2.71
CA MET A 251 15.32 6.94 2.82
C MET A 251 15.24 7.73 1.51
N LEU A 252 16.39 8.04 0.92
CA LEU A 252 16.43 8.77 -0.36
C LEU A 252 15.84 7.94 -1.52
N SER A 253 15.96 6.61 -1.49
CA SER A 253 15.38 5.74 -2.53
C SER A 253 13.85 5.79 -2.63
N LYS A 254 13.12 6.15 -1.55
CA LYS A 254 11.66 6.33 -1.59
C LYS A 254 11.23 7.40 -2.60
N TYR A 255 12.08 8.40 -2.79
CA TYR A 255 11.90 9.52 -3.71
C TYR A 255 12.51 9.26 -5.11
N GLY A 256 12.99 8.04 -5.40
CA GLY A 256 13.62 7.68 -6.67
C GLY A 256 15.07 8.19 -6.84
N LEU A 257 15.66 8.74 -5.78
CA LEU A 257 16.93 9.45 -5.84
C LEU A 257 18.17 8.55 -5.87
N ASP A 258 18.00 7.26 -5.60
CA ASP A 258 19.07 6.26 -5.63
C ASP A 258 19.45 5.82 -7.06
N GLN A 259 18.62 6.18 -8.04
CA GLN A 259 18.74 5.77 -9.44
C GLN A 259 19.37 6.84 -10.35
N GLY A 260 19.85 7.95 -9.79
CA GLY A 260 20.45 9.03 -10.58
C GLY A 260 19.42 9.70 -11.50
N SER A 261 19.66 9.70 -12.81
CA SER A 261 18.71 10.26 -13.78
C SER A 261 17.44 9.43 -13.91
N GLU A 262 17.49 8.10 -13.73
CA GLU A 262 16.36 7.17 -13.96
C GLU A 262 15.17 7.31 -12.98
N GLY A 263 15.28 8.15 -11.95
CA GLY A 263 14.18 8.45 -11.03
C GLY A 263 13.82 9.94 -10.96
N MET A 264 14.31 10.75 -11.89
CA MET A 264 14.16 12.21 -11.84
C MET A 264 12.71 12.65 -11.98
N LEU A 265 11.93 12.04 -12.87
CA LEU A 265 10.51 12.35 -13.01
C LEU A 265 9.74 11.95 -11.75
N ARG A 266 10.07 10.78 -11.17
CA ARG A 266 9.47 10.34 -9.90
C ARG A 266 9.81 11.29 -8.75
N PHE A 267 11.01 11.83 -8.72
CA PHE A 267 11.40 12.78 -7.70
C PHE A 267 10.60 14.09 -7.81
N LEU A 268 10.43 14.62 -9.03
CA LEU A 268 9.70 15.89 -9.26
C LEU A 268 8.17 15.76 -9.15
N LEU A 269 7.62 14.58 -9.44
CA LEU A 269 6.16 14.32 -9.50
C LEU A 269 5.67 13.32 -8.44
N GLY A 270 6.51 13.01 -7.45
CA GLY A 270 6.27 11.92 -6.50
C GLY A 270 4.98 12.10 -5.73
N ASP A 271 4.68 13.33 -5.31
CA ASP A 271 3.52 13.68 -4.51
C ASP A 271 2.23 13.61 -5.32
N GLU A 272 2.21 14.09 -6.56
CA GLU A 272 1.06 13.98 -7.46
C GLU A 272 0.75 12.53 -7.79
N VAL A 273 1.77 11.73 -8.09
CA VAL A 273 1.62 10.31 -8.42
C VAL A 273 1.14 9.54 -7.19
N ASN A 274 1.71 9.81 -6.02
CA ASN A 274 1.25 9.22 -4.76
C ASN A 274 -0.20 9.60 -4.48
N THR A 275 -0.57 10.87 -4.62
CA THR A 275 -1.94 11.35 -4.47
C THR A 275 -2.89 10.64 -5.43
N MET A 276 -2.49 10.46 -6.70
CA MET A 276 -3.29 9.74 -7.69
C MET A 276 -3.51 8.27 -7.31
N VAL A 277 -2.47 7.57 -6.86
CA VAL A 277 -2.58 6.16 -6.41
C VAL A 277 -3.46 6.07 -5.16
N GLN A 278 -3.23 6.93 -4.17
CA GLN A 278 -4.02 6.97 -2.93
C GLN A 278 -5.50 7.24 -3.23
N ARG A 279 -5.82 8.19 -4.12
CA ARG A 279 -7.19 8.44 -4.60
C ARG A 279 -7.87 7.17 -5.10
N GLY A 280 -7.20 6.39 -5.95
CA GLY A 280 -7.73 5.14 -6.48
C GLY A 280 -7.92 4.07 -5.41
N LEU A 281 -6.97 3.94 -4.48
CA LEU A 281 -7.06 2.99 -3.37
C LEU A 281 -8.15 3.37 -2.36
N SER A 282 -8.31 4.66 -2.02
CA SER A 282 -9.39 5.14 -1.16
C SER A 282 -10.76 4.87 -1.79
N LEU A 283 -10.93 5.17 -3.08
CA LEU A 283 -12.17 4.84 -3.81
C LEU A 283 -12.46 3.33 -3.74
N TYR A 284 -11.44 2.49 -3.93
CA TYR A 284 -11.59 1.05 -3.81
C TYR A 284 -12.00 0.64 -2.40
N GLN A 285 -11.36 1.17 -1.35
CA GLN A 285 -11.70 0.87 0.04
C GLN A 285 -13.12 1.31 0.40
N GLU A 286 -13.54 2.50 -0.01
CA GLU A 286 -14.88 3.04 0.29
C GLU A 286 -16.00 2.26 -0.41
N THR A 287 -15.76 1.81 -1.65
CA THR A 287 -16.77 1.10 -2.46
C THR A 287 -16.82 -0.40 -2.19
N MET A 288 -15.66 -1.03 -2.02
CA MET A 288 -15.53 -2.48 -1.95
C MET A 288 -15.11 -2.98 -0.55
N GLY A 289 -14.29 -2.20 0.17
CA GLY A 289 -13.83 -2.55 1.53
C GLY A 289 -14.95 -2.48 2.58
N ASN A 290 -15.89 -1.54 2.44
CA ASN A 290 -17.03 -1.43 3.35
C ASN A 290 -18.09 -2.53 3.14
N MET A 291 -18.17 -3.14 1.95
CA MET A 291 -19.01 -4.33 1.72
C MET A 291 -18.45 -5.57 2.41
N ALA A 292 -17.15 -5.56 2.71
CA ALA A 292 -16.44 -6.66 3.35
C ALA A 292 -16.47 -6.64 4.88
N ALA A 293 -16.94 -5.55 5.50
CA ALA A 293 -17.01 -5.44 6.95
C ALA A 293 -18.07 -6.40 7.52
N GLU A 294 -17.65 -7.25 8.46
CA GLU A 294 -18.51 -8.18 9.18
C GLU A 294 -19.63 -7.43 9.93
N GLU A 295 -20.81 -7.33 9.32
CA GLU A 295 -22.04 -7.19 10.10
C GLU A 295 -22.35 -8.55 10.74
N GLU A 296 -22.19 -8.62 12.07
CA GLU A 296 -22.70 -9.72 12.89
C GLU A 296 -24.16 -9.98 12.52
N ALA A 297 -24.43 -11.18 11.99
CA ALA A 297 -25.79 -11.56 11.64
C ALA A 297 -26.66 -11.58 12.91
N PRO A 298 -27.80 -10.87 12.95
CA PRO A 298 -28.79 -11.12 13.98
C PRO A 298 -29.27 -12.56 13.84
N VAL A 299 -29.26 -13.30 14.96
CA VAL A 299 -29.78 -14.67 15.03
C VAL A 299 -31.28 -14.64 14.72
N SER A 300 -31.63 -14.87 13.46
CA SER A 300 -33.01 -15.02 13.01
C SER A 300 -33.45 -16.48 13.14
N THR A 301 -34.59 -16.70 13.80
CA THR A 301 -35.27 -17.99 13.96
C THR A 301 -36.44 -18.16 12.98
N GLU A 302 -36.53 -17.36 11.92
CA GLU A 302 -37.57 -17.47 10.90
C GLU A 302 -37.23 -18.47 9.77
N PRO A 303 -38.21 -19.17 9.19
CA PRO A 303 -37.97 -20.27 8.27
C PRO A 303 -37.35 -19.82 6.93
N ALA A 304 -36.50 -20.70 6.40
CA ALA A 304 -35.58 -20.58 5.26
C ALA A 304 -36.17 -20.28 3.86
N ALA A 305 -37.23 -19.49 3.75
CA ALA A 305 -37.83 -19.07 2.47
C ALA A 305 -37.32 -17.70 1.98
N GLU A 306 -36.48 -17.01 2.75
CA GLU A 306 -36.12 -15.61 2.52
C GLU A 306 -34.63 -15.46 2.19
N LEU A 307 -34.30 -14.59 1.22
CA LEU A 307 -32.92 -14.30 0.84
C LEU A 307 -32.24 -13.51 1.98
N PRO A 308 -31.17 -14.02 2.62
CA PRO A 308 -30.48 -13.39 3.73
C PRO A 308 -29.47 -12.34 3.24
N VAL A 309 -29.90 -11.45 2.35
CA VAL A 309 -29.11 -10.35 1.77
C VAL A 309 -29.78 -9.03 2.11
N ASN A 310 -29.01 -7.99 2.43
CA ASN A 310 -29.55 -6.64 2.56
C ASN A 310 -29.64 -5.96 1.18
N ILE A 311 -28.71 -6.29 0.27
CA ILE A 311 -28.64 -5.74 -1.07
C ILE A 311 -28.40 -6.88 -2.07
N LEU A 312 -29.24 -6.94 -3.11
CA LEU A 312 -29.00 -7.78 -4.28
C LEU A 312 -29.47 -7.07 -5.54
N ILE A 313 -28.52 -6.68 -6.37
CA ILE A 313 -28.77 -6.13 -7.70
C ILE A 313 -28.15 -7.08 -8.72
N ARG A 314 -28.99 -7.74 -9.52
CA ARG A 314 -28.47 -8.75 -10.47
C ARG A 314 -27.73 -8.11 -11.64
N LYS A 315 -28.18 -6.95 -12.09
CA LYS A 315 -27.59 -6.20 -13.20
C LYS A 315 -27.74 -4.70 -12.99
N ILE A 316 -26.66 -3.96 -13.19
CA ILE A 316 -26.64 -2.51 -13.30
C ILE A 316 -26.21 -2.19 -14.72
N LEU A 317 -27.05 -1.52 -15.50
CA LEU A 317 -26.67 -0.95 -16.79
C LEU A 317 -26.14 0.45 -16.56
N ILE A 318 -24.95 0.72 -17.07
CA ILE A 318 -24.24 1.98 -16.89
C ILE A 318 -24.14 2.70 -18.23
N ASP A 319 -24.45 3.98 -18.23
CA ASP A 319 -24.03 4.93 -19.26
C ASP A 319 -23.43 6.18 -18.60
N GLY A 320 -22.41 6.75 -19.24
CA GLY A 320 -21.67 7.85 -18.68
C GLY A 320 -20.68 8.46 -19.65
N TYR A 321 -19.93 9.44 -19.15
CA TYR A 321 -18.84 10.02 -19.89
C TYR A 321 -17.78 10.61 -18.96
N GLN A 322 -16.56 10.77 -19.46
CA GLN A 322 -15.51 11.53 -18.81
C GLN A 322 -15.00 12.59 -19.77
N VAL A 323 -14.73 13.80 -19.27
CA VAL A 323 -14.03 14.83 -20.05
C VAL A 323 -12.54 14.75 -19.71
N ILE A 324 -11.71 14.42 -20.71
CA ILE A 324 -10.26 14.26 -20.56
C ILE A 324 -9.58 15.06 -21.68
N GLY A 325 -8.74 16.03 -21.34
CA GLY A 325 -8.03 16.84 -22.34
C GLY A 325 -8.95 17.57 -23.32
N GLY A 326 -10.13 18.01 -22.85
CA GLY A 326 -11.16 18.65 -23.69
C GLY A 326 -12.04 17.69 -24.48
N GLU A 327 -11.71 16.41 -24.55
CA GLU A 327 -12.46 15.38 -25.26
C GLU A 327 -13.48 14.70 -24.35
N LYS A 328 -14.70 14.49 -24.87
CA LYS A 328 -15.76 13.75 -24.17
C LYS A 328 -15.67 12.27 -24.52
N LEU A 329 -15.16 11.47 -23.60
CA LEU A 329 -15.09 10.01 -23.69
C LEU A 329 -16.35 9.39 -23.09
N ALA A 330 -17.35 9.12 -23.93
CA ALA A 330 -18.55 8.40 -23.52
C ALA A 330 -18.29 6.89 -23.35
N TYR A 331 -18.95 6.27 -22.38
CA TYR A 331 -18.84 4.84 -22.10
C TYR A 331 -20.17 4.26 -21.61
N SER A 332 -20.33 2.96 -21.79
CA SER A 332 -21.46 2.19 -21.29
C SER A 332 -21.07 0.74 -21.02
N GLY A 333 -21.89 0.04 -20.24
CA GLY A 333 -21.70 -1.37 -19.98
C GLY A 333 -22.54 -1.86 -18.82
N GLU A 334 -22.05 -2.89 -18.13
CA GLU A 334 -22.79 -3.53 -17.04
C GLU A 334 -21.94 -3.92 -15.84
N ILE A 335 -22.56 -3.89 -14.67
CA ILE A 335 -22.08 -4.54 -13.44
C ILE A 335 -23.09 -5.63 -13.08
N ASN A 336 -22.62 -6.85 -12.84
CA ASN A 336 -23.47 -7.98 -12.51
C ASN A 336 -23.27 -8.43 -11.06
N ASP A 337 -24.36 -8.96 -10.47
CA ASP A 337 -24.36 -9.71 -9.21
C ASP A 337 -23.87 -8.91 -7.98
N VAL A 338 -24.20 -7.61 -7.88
CA VAL A 338 -23.85 -6.75 -6.73
C VAL A 338 -24.63 -7.18 -5.47
N THR A 339 -23.91 -7.59 -4.43
CA THR A 339 -24.50 -8.04 -3.16
C THR A 339 -23.55 -7.88 -1.98
N ASP A 340 -24.12 -7.70 -0.79
CA ASP A 340 -23.42 -7.67 0.51
C ASP A 340 -23.07 -9.06 1.05
N LYS A 341 -23.59 -10.15 0.46
CA LYS A 341 -23.32 -11.54 0.91
C LYS A 341 -22.97 -12.46 -0.27
N GLN A 342 -21.77 -12.29 -0.83
CA GLN A 342 -21.31 -13.10 -1.96
C GLN A 342 -21.20 -14.60 -1.66
N ASP A 343 -20.85 -15.00 -0.43
CA ASP A 343 -20.80 -16.42 -0.04
C ASP A 343 -22.16 -17.10 -0.17
N TYR A 344 -23.24 -16.38 0.16
CA TYR A 344 -24.60 -16.87 -0.02
C TYR A 344 -25.00 -16.87 -1.51
N TRP A 345 -24.73 -15.78 -2.21
CA TRP A 345 -25.08 -15.63 -3.63
C TRP A 345 -24.27 -16.55 -4.56
N ASN A 346 -23.09 -16.99 -4.09
CA ASN A 346 -22.13 -17.86 -4.76
C ASN A 346 -21.68 -17.35 -6.14
N LYS A 347 -21.61 -16.03 -6.31
CA LYS A 347 -21.07 -15.38 -7.51
C LYS A 347 -20.26 -14.13 -7.12
N PRO A 348 -19.17 -13.83 -7.84
CA PRO A 348 -18.46 -12.57 -7.68
C PRO A 348 -19.21 -11.42 -8.34
N ILE A 349 -18.86 -10.20 -7.96
CA ILE A 349 -19.27 -9.00 -8.69
C ILE A 349 -18.39 -8.87 -9.93
N THR A 350 -18.99 -8.68 -11.10
CA THR A 350 -18.25 -8.48 -12.35
C THR A 350 -18.64 -7.18 -13.02
N MET A 351 -17.69 -6.49 -13.62
CA MET A 351 -17.88 -5.24 -14.35
C MET A 351 -17.30 -5.38 -15.74
N ALA A 352 -18.03 -4.91 -16.75
CA ALA A 352 -17.56 -4.82 -18.13
C ALA A 352 -18.09 -3.52 -18.73
N LEU A 353 -17.21 -2.57 -19.03
CA LEU A 353 -17.52 -1.30 -19.66
C LEU A 353 -16.74 -1.14 -20.96
N SER A 354 -17.37 -0.50 -21.94
CA SER A 354 -16.73 -0.13 -23.20
C SER A 354 -17.13 1.27 -23.60
N GLY A 355 -16.29 1.94 -24.38
CA GLY A 355 -16.57 3.31 -24.76
C GLY A 355 -15.62 3.84 -25.81
N GLY A 356 -15.73 5.14 -26.05
CA GLY A 356 -15.01 5.84 -27.09
C GLY A 356 -15.82 6.08 -28.35
N MET A 357 -15.12 6.52 -29.38
CA MET A 357 -15.68 6.84 -30.69
C MET A 357 -14.91 6.04 -31.74
N GLU A 358 -15.65 5.36 -32.62
CA GLU A 358 -15.09 4.54 -33.69
C GLU A 358 -14.01 5.32 -34.46
N GLU A 359 -12.84 4.68 -34.68
CA GLU A 359 -11.62 5.25 -35.26
C GLU A 359 -10.92 6.40 -34.51
N LYS A 360 -11.47 6.88 -33.39
CA LYS A 360 -10.84 7.96 -32.59
C LYS A 360 -10.37 7.50 -31.23
N SER A 361 -11.20 6.81 -30.46
CA SER A 361 -10.82 6.36 -29.13
C SER A 361 -11.53 5.06 -28.80
N GLN A 362 -10.85 4.16 -28.08
CA GLN A 362 -11.43 2.91 -27.61
C GLN A 362 -11.11 2.74 -26.14
N LEU A 363 -12.15 2.66 -25.31
CA LEU A 363 -12.06 2.31 -23.89
C LEU A 363 -12.62 0.91 -23.67
N VAL A 364 -11.92 0.10 -22.90
CA VAL A 364 -12.39 -1.18 -22.37
C VAL A 364 -12.00 -1.23 -20.90
N ILE A 365 -12.93 -1.58 -20.03
CA ILE A 365 -12.71 -1.79 -18.60
C ILE A 365 -13.35 -3.11 -18.21
N ASP A 366 -12.59 -3.98 -17.56
CA ASP A 366 -13.09 -5.24 -17.02
C ASP A 366 -12.67 -5.38 -15.57
N GLY A 367 -13.60 -5.80 -14.71
CA GLY A 367 -13.38 -5.92 -13.28
C GLY A 367 -14.03 -7.15 -12.68
N ILE A 368 -13.37 -7.77 -11.71
CA ILE A 368 -13.92 -8.85 -10.88
C ILE A 368 -13.60 -8.50 -9.43
N PHE A 369 -14.61 -8.60 -8.57
CA PHE A 369 -14.47 -8.48 -7.12
C PHE A 369 -15.11 -9.73 -6.49
N ASP A 370 -14.27 -10.61 -5.97
CA ASP A 370 -14.64 -11.90 -5.39
C ASP A 370 -14.20 -11.95 -3.93
N GLN A 371 -15.15 -11.94 -3.01
CA GLN A 371 -14.88 -12.01 -1.57
C GLN A 371 -15.26 -13.37 -0.98
N ARG A 372 -15.57 -14.37 -1.82
CA ARG A 372 -16.04 -15.67 -1.32
C ARG A 372 -14.93 -16.43 -0.59
N ASN A 373 -15.30 -17.18 0.45
CA ASN A 373 -14.39 -17.98 1.29
C ASN A 373 -13.38 -17.12 2.08
N ASP A 374 -13.81 -15.98 2.61
CA ASP A 374 -13.02 -15.10 3.51
C ASP A 374 -11.70 -14.59 2.93
N THR A 375 -11.51 -14.67 1.60
CA THR A 375 -10.30 -14.18 0.92
C THR A 375 -10.70 -13.23 -0.19
N LEU A 376 -10.37 -11.95 0.01
CA LEU A 376 -10.61 -10.92 -1.00
C LEU A 376 -9.72 -11.11 -2.23
N LYS A 377 -10.33 -11.25 -3.41
CA LYS A 377 -9.67 -11.32 -4.71
C LYS A 377 -10.32 -10.35 -5.68
N SER A 378 -9.56 -9.33 -6.05
CA SER A 378 -10.02 -8.32 -6.99
C SER A 378 -9.06 -8.19 -8.15
N VAL A 379 -9.60 -8.03 -9.35
CA VAL A 379 -8.83 -7.74 -10.56
C VAL A 379 -9.55 -6.64 -11.30
N PHE A 380 -8.81 -5.63 -11.74
CA PHE A 380 -9.30 -4.54 -12.55
C PHE A 380 -8.33 -4.32 -13.72
N ASN A 381 -8.87 -4.32 -14.94
CA ASN A 381 -8.12 -4.05 -16.15
C ASN A 381 -8.77 -2.89 -16.89
N MET A 382 -7.95 -2.00 -17.44
CA MET A 382 -8.39 -0.92 -18.30
C MET A 382 -7.47 -0.82 -19.50
N GLY A 383 -8.06 -0.69 -20.68
CA GLY A 383 -7.36 -0.36 -21.92
C GLY A 383 -8.00 0.87 -22.55
N LEU A 384 -7.21 1.89 -22.81
CA LEU A 384 -7.58 3.07 -23.57
C LEU A 384 -6.64 3.18 -24.76
N LYS A 385 -7.19 3.38 -25.96
CA LYS A 385 -6.41 3.55 -27.19
C LYS A 385 -6.81 4.80 -27.94
N GLN A 386 -5.82 5.42 -28.57
CA GLN A 386 -5.95 6.55 -29.49
C GLN A 386 -6.60 7.80 -28.89
N LEU A 387 -6.65 7.97 -27.57
CA LEU A 387 -7.28 9.15 -26.98
C LEU A 387 -6.49 10.40 -27.36
N ALA A 388 -7.09 11.26 -28.18
CA ALA A 388 -6.55 12.59 -28.46
C ALA A 388 -6.60 13.44 -27.18
N LEU A 389 -5.45 14.00 -26.81
CA LEU A 389 -5.29 14.87 -25.65
C LEU A 389 -4.90 16.26 -26.12
N SER A 390 -5.58 17.27 -25.58
CA SER A 390 -5.27 18.68 -25.82
C SER A 390 -5.26 19.45 -24.50
N GLY A 391 -4.17 20.17 -24.24
CA GLY A 391 -4.04 21.06 -23.08
C GLY A 391 -4.12 20.36 -21.71
N VAL A 392 -3.65 19.12 -21.60
CA VAL A 392 -3.65 18.37 -20.33
C VAL A 392 -2.48 18.84 -19.46
N SER A 393 -2.76 19.28 -18.23
CA SER A 393 -1.72 19.47 -17.22
C SER A 393 -1.23 18.10 -16.74
N LEU A 394 0.02 17.77 -17.04
CA LEU A 394 0.65 16.53 -16.58
C LEU A 394 1.24 16.69 -15.17
N SER A 395 1.59 17.93 -14.81
CA SER A 395 2.05 18.29 -13.49
C SER A 395 1.62 19.71 -13.15
N GLN A 396 1.19 19.87 -11.90
CA GLN A 396 0.89 21.18 -11.30
C GLN A 396 1.97 21.58 -10.29
N SER A 397 2.97 20.73 -10.08
CA SER A 397 4.10 21.03 -9.20
C SER A 397 4.78 22.32 -9.67
N PRO A 398 5.05 23.27 -8.76
CA PRO A 398 5.91 24.42 -9.03
C PRO A 398 7.30 24.01 -9.56
N GLU A 399 7.76 22.80 -9.22
CA GLU A 399 9.07 22.26 -9.61
C GLU A 399 9.13 21.82 -11.07
N LEU A 400 8.00 21.40 -11.65
CA LEU A 400 7.92 20.99 -13.04
C LEU A 400 6.49 21.21 -13.55
N PRO A 401 6.06 22.45 -13.83
CA PRO A 401 4.72 22.74 -14.33
C PRO A 401 4.61 22.34 -15.80
N LEU A 402 4.44 21.02 -16.01
CA LEU A 402 4.45 20.36 -17.30
C LEU A 402 3.04 20.26 -17.86
N GLN A 403 2.87 20.77 -19.07
CA GLN A 403 1.63 20.65 -19.83
C GLN A 403 1.87 19.86 -21.11
N LEU A 404 0.97 18.92 -21.40
CA LEU A 404 0.82 18.33 -22.71
C LEU A 404 -0.13 19.20 -23.53
N GLU A 405 0.43 20.00 -24.43
CA GLU A 405 -0.37 20.82 -25.35
C GLU A 405 -1.15 19.93 -26.32
N GLN A 406 -0.50 18.88 -26.83
CA GLN A 406 -1.10 17.92 -27.77
C GLN A 406 -0.49 16.53 -27.59
N GLY A 407 -1.27 15.48 -27.82
CA GLY A 407 -0.78 14.11 -27.95
C GLY A 407 -1.89 13.10 -28.26
N ILE A 408 -1.50 11.89 -28.62
CA ILE A 408 -2.41 10.74 -28.78
C ILE A 408 -1.98 9.67 -27.78
N ALA A 409 -2.84 9.38 -26.81
CA ALA A 409 -2.55 8.49 -25.69
C ALA A 409 -3.12 7.09 -25.89
N ASP A 410 -2.26 6.10 -25.64
CA ASP A 410 -2.63 4.73 -25.36
C ASP A 410 -2.27 4.44 -23.88
N ILE A 411 -3.21 3.92 -23.10
CA ILE A 411 -3.01 3.59 -21.68
C ILE A 411 -3.49 2.15 -21.46
N ALA A 412 -2.66 1.33 -20.84
CA ALA A 412 -3.03 0.02 -20.34
C ALA A 412 -2.80 -0.02 -18.84
N ALA A 413 -3.81 -0.40 -18.07
CA ALA A 413 -3.72 -0.53 -16.63
C ALA A 413 -4.21 -1.91 -16.18
N ASN A 414 -3.49 -2.51 -15.25
CA ASN A 414 -3.93 -3.69 -14.53
C ASN A 414 -3.69 -3.48 -13.03
N PHE A 415 -4.64 -3.90 -12.24
CA PHE A 415 -4.58 -3.85 -10.78
C PHE A 415 -5.18 -5.15 -10.24
N SER A 416 -4.57 -5.69 -9.20
CA SER A 416 -5.07 -6.85 -8.50
C SER A 416 -4.79 -6.77 -7.01
N ILE A 417 -5.75 -7.27 -6.24
CA ILE A 417 -5.68 -7.40 -4.80
C ILE A 417 -5.96 -8.85 -4.45
N ASN A 418 -5.11 -9.46 -3.65
CA ASN A 418 -5.26 -10.84 -3.18
C ASN A 418 -4.94 -10.92 -1.69
N GLY A 419 -6.00 -11.01 -0.87
CA GLY A 419 -5.95 -10.69 0.54
C GLY A 419 -5.52 -9.23 0.71
N ASP A 420 -4.44 -9.01 1.45
CA ASP A 420 -3.86 -7.68 1.66
C ASP A 420 -2.84 -7.27 0.60
N ASN A 421 -2.42 -8.20 -0.27
CA ASN A 421 -1.38 -7.95 -1.25
C ASN A 421 -1.95 -7.17 -2.44
N LEU A 422 -1.38 -6.00 -2.67
CA LEU A 422 -1.66 -5.13 -3.81
C LEU A 422 -0.57 -5.32 -4.88
N SER A 423 -0.99 -5.47 -6.13
CA SER A 423 -0.10 -5.36 -7.29
C SER A 423 -0.80 -4.70 -8.45
N GLY A 424 -0.10 -3.86 -9.19
CA GLY A 424 -0.65 -3.23 -10.38
C GLY A 424 0.41 -2.54 -11.20
N SER A 425 0.07 -2.30 -12.46
CA SER A 425 0.90 -1.52 -13.39
C SER A 425 0.04 -0.70 -14.33
N VAL A 426 0.54 0.49 -14.67
CA VAL A 426 -0.03 1.35 -15.72
C VAL A 426 1.08 1.64 -16.73
N GLU A 427 0.84 1.29 -17.98
CA GLU A 427 1.69 1.59 -19.12
C GLU A 427 1.01 2.70 -19.92
N GLY A 428 1.68 3.84 -20.05
CA GLY A 428 1.22 5.00 -20.79
C GLY A 428 2.15 5.29 -21.96
N LEU A 429 1.59 5.39 -23.16
CA LEU A 429 2.28 5.81 -24.35
C LEU A 429 1.55 7.01 -24.96
N ILE A 430 2.26 8.12 -25.13
CA ILE A 430 1.75 9.30 -25.83
C ILE A 430 2.60 9.52 -27.08
N ASN A 431 1.98 9.39 -28.24
CA ASN A 431 2.57 9.70 -29.53
C ASN A 431 2.21 11.14 -29.95
N GLN A 432 3.03 11.75 -30.81
CA GLN A 432 2.85 13.12 -31.26
C GLN A 432 2.75 14.10 -30.08
N ALA A 433 3.50 13.80 -29.01
CA ALA A 433 3.53 14.62 -27.82
C ALA A 433 4.09 16.00 -28.17
N LYS A 434 3.46 17.04 -27.63
CA LYS A 434 3.98 18.39 -27.61
C LYS A 434 3.92 18.89 -26.18
N LEU A 435 5.08 18.94 -25.54
CA LEU A 435 5.23 19.31 -24.14
C LEU A 435 5.58 20.79 -24.04
N LEU A 436 4.95 21.48 -23.10
CA LEU A 436 5.22 22.86 -22.76
C LEU A 436 5.51 22.99 -21.27
N LEU A 437 6.45 23.87 -20.94
CA LEU A 437 6.60 24.39 -19.58
C LEU A 437 5.87 25.71 -19.49
N SER A 438 4.98 25.84 -18.52
CA SER A 438 4.16 27.05 -18.38
C SER A 438 4.95 28.29 -17.94
N ASN A 439 6.19 28.13 -17.45
CA ASN A 439 7.06 29.24 -17.05
C ASN A 439 8.52 28.98 -17.49
N THR A 440 9.11 29.90 -18.26
CA THR A 440 10.48 29.82 -18.81
C THR A 440 11.39 30.97 -18.35
N ASP A 441 11.08 31.63 -17.24
CA ASP A 441 11.72 32.91 -16.86
C ASP A 441 13.18 32.80 -16.38
N ASN A 442 13.71 31.59 -16.19
CA ASN A 442 15.08 31.37 -15.77
C ASN A 442 15.86 30.43 -16.71
N LYS A 443 17.18 30.40 -16.54
CA LYS A 443 18.08 29.63 -17.39
C LYS A 443 17.78 28.13 -17.37
N THR A 444 17.47 27.56 -16.21
CA THR A 444 17.17 26.13 -16.04
C THR A 444 15.87 25.76 -16.74
N ALA A 445 14.82 26.57 -16.56
CA ALA A 445 13.53 26.38 -17.21
C ALA A 445 13.62 26.55 -18.74
N THR A 446 14.44 27.48 -19.22
CA THR A 446 14.73 27.62 -20.65
C THR A 446 15.44 26.38 -21.22
N LEU A 447 16.41 25.83 -20.49
CA LEU A 447 17.12 24.60 -20.89
C LEU A 447 16.20 23.38 -20.89
N LEU A 448 15.35 23.25 -19.87
CA LEU A 448 14.34 22.20 -19.81
C LEU A 448 13.32 22.34 -20.94
N ALA A 449 12.83 23.55 -21.21
CA ALA A 449 11.86 23.79 -22.29
C ALA A 449 12.44 23.38 -23.64
N ALA A 450 13.69 23.76 -23.92
CA ALA A 450 14.39 23.37 -25.14
C ALA A 450 14.60 21.85 -25.22
N ALA A 451 14.95 21.18 -24.10
CA ALA A 451 15.14 19.73 -24.08
C ALA A 451 13.83 18.95 -24.27
N LEU A 452 12.68 19.53 -23.86
CA LEU A 452 11.36 18.92 -24.01
C LEU A 452 10.73 19.16 -25.39
N GLU A 453 11.18 20.16 -26.16
CA GLU A 453 10.64 20.49 -27.48
C GLU A 453 10.77 19.33 -28.49
N ASP A 454 11.84 18.56 -28.39
CA ASP A 454 12.11 17.40 -29.26
C ASP A 454 11.35 16.13 -28.85
N VAL A 455 10.62 16.16 -27.72
CA VAL A 455 9.91 14.99 -27.19
C VAL A 455 8.60 14.78 -27.94
N THR A 456 8.67 13.98 -29.00
CA THR A 456 7.49 13.59 -29.79
C THR A 456 6.83 12.28 -29.34
N LYS A 457 7.52 11.50 -28.51
CA LYS A 457 7.04 10.26 -27.91
C LYS A 457 7.33 10.27 -26.42
N LEU A 458 6.30 10.12 -25.60
CA LEU A 458 6.38 10.05 -24.15
C LEU A 458 5.93 8.65 -23.70
N VAL A 459 6.79 7.98 -22.92
CA VAL A 459 6.51 6.68 -22.31
C VAL A 459 6.52 6.88 -20.80
N MET A 460 5.50 6.35 -20.12
CA MET A 460 5.35 6.43 -18.67
C MET A 460 4.87 5.09 -18.13
N ASP A 461 5.67 4.46 -17.29
CA ASP A 461 5.37 3.18 -16.67
C ASP A 461 5.28 3.35 -15.15
N LEU A 462 4.10 3.12 -14.60
CA LEU A 462 3.84 3.10 -13.17
C LEU A 462 3.69 1.66 -12.70
N SER A 463 4.33 1.30 -11.60
CA SER A 463 4.08 0.04 -10.90
C SER A 463 3.75 0.31 -9.44
N VAL A 464 2.74 -0.38 -8.92
CA VAL A 464 2.30 -0.30 -7.53
C VAL A 464 2.34 -1.71 -6.96
N ASN A 465 3.02 -1.89 -5.83
CA ASN A 465 3.11 -3.17 -5.12
C ASN A 465 2.97 -2.95 -3.61
N GLY A 466 2.88 -4.01 -2.80
CA GLY A 466 2.86 -3.90 -1.33
C GLY A 466 1.48 -4.21 -0.77
N THR A 467 0.97 -3.36 0.11
CA THR A 467 -0.38 -3.52 0.67
C THR A 467 -1.26 -2.33 0.31
N VAL A 468 -2.58 -2.47 0.49
CA VAL A 468 -3.53 -1.37 0.25
C VAL A 468 -3.24 -0.16 1.16
N ASN A 469 -2.74 -0.40 2.38
CA ASN A 469 -2.45 0.65 3.35
C ASN A 469 -1.01 1.20 3.24
N ASP A 470 -0.09 0.44 2.64
CA ASP A 470 1.31 0.83 2.44
C ASP A 470 1.76 0.43 1.01
N PRO A 471 1.35 1.21 -0.01
CA PRO A 471 1.70 0.94 -1.39
C PRO A 471 3.11 1.44 -1.73
N ALA A 472 3.95 0.55 -2.23
CA ALA A 472 5.24 0.85 -2.85
C ALA A 472 5.04 1.21 -4.34
N ILE A 473 5.25 2.48 -4.67
CA ILE A 473 5.05 3.03 -6.03
C ILE A 473 6.41 3.19 -6.72
N LYS A 474 6.49 2.86 -8.01
CA LYS A 474 7.63 3.19 -8.88
C LYS A 474 7.10 3.80 -10.17
N LEU A 475 7.71 4.87 -10.63
CA LEU A 475 7.42 5.53 -11.89
C LEU A 475 8.70 5.56 -12.72
N LYS A 476 8.59 5.21 -14.00
CA LYS A 476 9.66 5.29 -14.99
C LYS A 476 9.17 6.01 -16.24
N SER A 477 10.04 6.77 -16.87
CA SER A 477 9.74 7.47 -18.11
C SER A 477 10.98 7.72 -18.95
N ASN A 478 10.81 7.91 -20.25
CA ASN A 478 11.88 8.45 -21.08
C ASN A 478 12.18 9.93 -20.79
N LEU A 479 11.34 10.63 -20.00
CA LEU A 479 11.68 11.96 -19.49
C LEU A 479 12.79 11.92 -18.45
N ASP A 480 13.00 10.80 -17.76
CA ASP A 480 14.02 10.66 -16.73
C ASP A 480 15.43 10.99 -17.24
N SER A 481 15.79 10.49 -18.43
CA SER A 481 17.08 10.82 -19.05
C SER A 481 17.18 12.29 -19.43
N ILE A 482 16.10 12.88 -19.96
CA ILE A 482 16.08 14.27 -20.43
C ILE A 482 16.23 15.24 -19.25
N LEU A 483 15.44 15.00 -18.20
CA LEU A 483 15.51 15.77 -16.96
C LEU A 483 16.86 15.56 -16.27
N GLY A 484 17.38 14.33 -16.28
CA GLY A 484 18.70 13.97 -15.77
C GLY A 484 19.85 14.72 -16.45
N ASP A 485 19.81 14.88 -17.77
CA ASP A 485 20.84 15.59 -18.52
C ASP A 485 20.87 17.09 -18.21
N VAL A 486 19.71 17.69 -17.92
CA VAL A 486 19.60 19.12 -17.63
C VAL A 486 19.83 19.44 -16.15
N LEU A 487 19.30 18.62 -15.24
CA LEU A 487 19.25 18.89 -13.80
C LEU A 487 20.25 18.06 -12.98
N GLY A 488 20.72 16.93 -13.52
CA GLY A 488 21.34 15.86 -12.74
C GLY A 488 22.63 16.27 -12.03
N ALA A 489 23.45 17.14 -12.62
CA ALA A 489 24.73 17.55 -12.00
C ALA A 489 24.51 18.40 -10.74
N GLU A 490 23.63 19.40 -10.83
CA GLU A 490 23.29 20.27 -9.70
C GLU A 490 22.54 19.48 -8.62
N LEU A 491 21.53 18.70 -9.03
CA LEU A 491 20.72 17.94 -8.10
C LEU A 491 21.54 16.90 -7.34
N LYS A 492 22.44 16.18 -8.02
CA LYS A 492 23.33 15.20 -7.39
C LYS A 492 24.22 15.83 -6.32
N ALA A 493 24.71 17.05 -6.55
CA ALA A 493 25.54 17.74 -5.57
C ALA A 493 24.73 18.07 -4.31
N GLN A 494 23.55 18.67 -4.47
CA GLN A 494 22.71 19.03 -3.33
C GLN A 494 22.15 17.81 -2.58
N LEU A 495 21.84 16.72 -3.29
CA LEU A 495 21.44 15.45 -2.69
C LEU A 495 22.55 14.80 -1.87
N GLY A 496 23.80 14.91 -2.31
CA GLY A 496 24.95 14.48 -1.53
C GLY A 496 25.00 15.16 -0.16
N GLU A 497 24.68 16.47 -0.10
CA GLU A 497 24.62 17.19 1.17
C GLU A 497 23.49 16.70 2.09
N VAL A 498 22.32 16.34 1.53
CA VAL A 498 21.20 15.76 2.28
C VAL A 498 21.58 14.38 2.82
N GLU A 499 22.17 13.52 1.98
CA GLU A 499 22.63 12.19 2.38
C GLU A 499 23.67 12.28 3.51
N ASP A 500 24.65 13.17 3.38
CA ASP A 500 25.69 13.39 4.39
C ASP A 500 25.12 13.89 5.70
N LYS A 501 24.14 14.81 5.66
CA LYS A 501 23.42 15.29 6.86
C LYS A 501 22.62 14.17 7.53
N LEU A 502 21.89 13.36 6.77
CA LEU A 502 21.16 12.19 7.28
C LEU A 502 22.11 11.21 7.95
N LYS A 503 23.21 10.86 7.28
CA LYS A 503 24.23 9.95 7.80
C LYS A 503 24.86 10.48 9.09
N ALA A 504 25.15 11.78 9.15
CA ALA A 504 25.70 12.42 10.35
C ALA A 504 24.70 12.36 11.52
N LYS A 505 23.43 12.66 11.29
CA LYS A 505 22.37 12.59 12.32
C LYS A 505 22.11 11.17 12.80
N LEU A 506 22.00 10.20 11.89
CA LEU A 506 21.89 8.78 12.25
C LEU A 506 23.08 8.31 13.10
N SER A 507 24.28 8.76 12.75
CA SER A 507 25.48 8.47 13.53
C SER A 507 25.47 9.14 14.91
N ALA A 508 24.82 10.30 15.07
CA ALA A 508 24.67 10.95 16.36
C ALA A 508 23.62 10.24 17.24
N ASP A 509 22.45 9.92 16.68
CA ASP A 509 21.32 9.35 17.41
C ASP A 509 21.57 7.89 17.83
N TYR A 510 22.18 7.11 16.93
CA TYR A 510 22.37 5.67 17.10
C TYR A 510 23.84 5.27 17.28
N GLY A 511 24.79 6.20 17.10
CA GLY A 511 26.22 5.94 17.24
C GLY A 511 26.62 5.31 18.56
N PRO A 512 26.14 5.78 19.73
CA PRO A 512 26.45 5.15 21.01
C PRO A 512 25.98 3.68 21.09
N GLN A 513 24.81 3.39 20.51
CA GLN A 513 24.22 2.05 20.47
C GLN A 513 24.94 1.14 19.47
N ILE A 514 25.47 1.69 18.38
CA ILE A 514 26.30 0.97 17.39
C ILE A 514 27.71 0.74 17.93
N ALA A 515 28.28 1.72 18.64
CA ALA A 515 29.62 1.63 19.21
C ALA A 515 29.70 0.55 20.29
N SER A 516 28.68 0.42 21.14
CA SER A 516 28.62 -0.66 22.15
C SER A 516 28.58 -2.06 21.54
N LEU A 517 28.18 -2.19 20.26
CA LEU A 517 28.21 -3.45 19.53
C LEU A 517 29.58 -3.76 18.91
N GLN A 518 30.44 -2.75 18.71
CA GLN A 518 31.81 -2.99 18.24
C GLN A 518 32.63 -3.75 19.27
N ASP A 519 32.39 -3.52 20.56
CA ASP A 519 33.05 -4.27 21.64
C ASP A 519 32.68 -5.76 21.60
N LYS A 520 31.44 -6.07 21.19
CA LYS A 520 30.94 -7.45 21.04
C LYS A 520 31.55 -8.19 19.84
N LYS A 521 32.15 -7.50 18.88
CA LYS A 521 32.84 -8.10 17.72
C LYS A 521 33.99 -9.02 18.15
N ASN A 522 34.69 -8.66 19.22
CA ASN A 522 35.87 -9.38 19.69
C ASN A 522 35.53 -10.52 20.67
N MET A 523 34.26 -10.67 21.04
CA MET A 523 33.81 -11.67 21.99
C MET A 523 34.16 -13.11 21.55
N LEU A 524 33.97 -13.44 20.26
CA LEU A 524 34.30 -14.78 19.76
C LEU A 524 35.80 -15.08 19.73
N SER A 525 36.65 -14.05 19.65
CA SER A 525 38.10 -14.25 19.74
C SER A 525 38.48 -14.82 21.11
N GLN A 526 37.83 -14.37 22.18
CA GLN A 526 38.09 -14.87 23.53
C GLN A 526 37.71 -16.35 23.66
N TYR A 527 36.59 -16.75 23.04
CA TYR A 527 36.17 -18.16 23.01
C TYR A 527 37.07 -19.00 22.09
N GLN A 528 37.58 -18.43 21.00
CA GLN A 528 38.54 -19.09 20.13
C GLN A 528 39.83 -19.46 20.87
N ASP A 529 40.39 -18.50 21.60
CA ASP A 529 41.61 -18.69 22.38
C ASP A 529 41.38 -19.73 23.50
N LEU A 530 40.27 -19.60 24.23
CA LEU A 530 39.88 -20.54 25.29
C LEU A 530 39.73 -21.97 24.76
N LEU A 531 39.07 -22.16 23.62
CA LEU A 531 38.91 -23.49 23.02
C LEU A 531 40.25 -24.05 22.53
N GLY A 532 41.10 -23.22 21.92
CA GLY A 532 42.42 -23.62 21.45
C GLY A 532 43.34 -24.09 22.58
N ASP A 533 43.40 -23.34 23.69
CA ASP A 533 44.20 -23.68 24.86
C ASP A 533 43.77 -25.00 25.50
N ARG A 534 42.45 -25.20 25.63
CA ARG A 534 41.88 -26.41 26.24
C ARG A 534 42.06 -27.65 25.37
N GLU A 535 41.89 -27.53 24.05
CA GLU A 535 42.15 -28.61 23.12
C GLU A 535 43.63 -29.01 23.11
N ALA A 536 44.54 -28.04 23.15
CA ALA A 536 45.97 -28.31 23.23
C ALA A 536 46.33 -29.10 24.51
N ALA A 537 45.70 -28.77 25.65
CA ALA A 537 45.87 -29.51 26.89
C ALA A 537 45.38 -30.97 26.79
N LEU A 538 44.22 -31.22 26.18
CA LEU A 538 43.70 -32.57 25.95
C LEU A 538 44.56 -33.38 24.98
N GLN A 539 45.05 -32.76 23.91
CA GLN A 539 45.95 -33.42 22.96
C GLN A 539 47.29 -33.80 23.62
N ALA A 540 47.82 -32.95 24.50
CA ALA A 540 49.02 -33.27 25.28
C ALA A 540 48.79 -34.48 26.19
N LEU A 541 47.66 -34.52 26.90
CA LEU A 541 47.30 -35.65 27.74
C LEU A 541 47.09 -36.95 26.93
N MET A 542 46.46 -36.86 25.76
CA MET A 542 46.29 -38.00 24.85
C MET A 542 47.63 -38.57 24.37
N LYS A 543 48.65 -37.72 24.18
CA LYS A 543 50.00 -38.18 23.80
C LYS A 543 50.71 -38.91 24.94
N GLU A 544 50.48 -38.51 26.19
CA GLU A 544 51.03 -39.23 27.35
C GLU A 544 50.36 -40.60 27.60
N LEU A 545 49.16 -40.81 27.05
CA LEU A 545 48.39 -42.05 27.14
C LEU A 545 48.76 -43.09 26.06
N MET A 546 49.60 -42.73 25.09
CA MET A 546 50.16 -43.63 24.05
C MET A 546 51.49 -44.21 24.51
#